data_AF-R7T5H1-F1
#
_entry.id   AF-R7T5H1-F1
#
_cell.length_a   1.000
_cell.length_b   1.000
_cell.length_c   1.000
_cell.angle_alpha   90.00
_cell.angle_beta   90.00
_cell.angle_gamma   90.00
#
_symmetry.space_group_name_H-M   'P 1'
#
loop_
_entity.id
_entity.type
_entity.pdbx_description
1 polymer ?
#
loop_
_entity_poly.entity_id
_entity_poly.type
_entity_poly.pdbx_seq_one_letter_code
_entity_poly.pdbx_strand_id
1 'polypeptide(L)'
;DCWLPKNERANLQYRGIDTSEGANVTKIRLNAGDKDETKVSDKDVAKALSNRFYIPLDFEILDTDYPYHQHAFRDVFEYELTISKFGDVIKTSNSDAKFPIDNITLEFEKITNEEEAKMVRRAYNAGCSINYDRIYRHKTVNLNKKDSILNIDMNFAVKSLKGILLLFKETETDFAKDSEKFYNPKIKKVDVTINGRTNQLFSSGLLPHHQMEEARKMFAGEVRKNPLCNDVNKQLHNSDITMDKFYNDRFCLWFDFRAYDKDHHHNTGRELRNTGDGISLQLTKEVETAGKLICYIFVVSHGEIEMRDNKYNANVY
;
A
#
# COMPACT_ATOMS: atom_id res chain seq x y z
N ASP A 1 5.56 -0.61 3.66
CA ASP A 1 6.20 -0.25 4.95
C ASP A 1 6.25 -1.37 5.96
N CYS A 2 5.12 -1.89 6.45
CA CYS A 2 5.08 -2.89 7.53
C CYS A 2 5.88 -4.16 7.23
N TRP A 3 6.00 -4.51 5.94
CA TRP A 3 6.66 -5.72 5.45
C TRP A 3 8.14 -5.55 5.12
N LEU A 4 8.66 -4.34 5.25
CA LEU A 4 10.07 -4.04 4.95
C LEU A 4 11.01 -4.63 6.00
N PRO A 5 12.25 -4.99 5.63
CA PRO A 5 13.29 -5.37 6.57
C PRO A 5 13.49 -4.35 7.69
N LYS A 6 13.87 -4.79 8.89
CA LYS A 6 14.11 -3.93 10.06
C LYS A 6 15.14 -2.86 9.77
N ASN A 7 16.21 -3.20 9.07
CA ASN A 7 17.25 -2.23 8.75
C ASN A 7 16.75 -1.16 7.77
N GLU A 8 15.91 -1.54 6.81
CA GLU A 8 15.30 -0.59 5.89
C GLU A 8 14.33 0.33 6.65
N ARG A 9 13.40 -0.25 7.44
CA ARG A 9 12.46 0.51 8.29
C ARG A 9 13.16 1.44 9.28
N ALA A 10 14.27 0.98 9.87
CA ALA A 10 15.05 1.74 10.82
C ALA A 10 15.85 2.90 10.18
N ASN A 11 15.77 3.09 8.87
CA ASN A 11 16.29 4.26 8.16
C ASN A 11 15.18 5.16 7.59
N LEU A 12 13.90 4.83 7.84
CA LEU A 12 12.75 5.58 7.32
C LEU A 12 12.18 6.61 8.31
N GLN A 13 12.93 7.00 9.34
CA GLN A 13 12.51 8.02 10.31
C GLN A 13 12.18 9.34 9.63
N TYR A 14 12.90 9.71 8.57
CA TYR A 14 12.61 10.95 7.85
C TYR A 14 11.25 10.92 7.14
N ARG A 15 10.70 9.72 6.85
CA ARG A 15 9.31 9.50 6.38
C ARG A 15 8.28 9.37 7.51
N GLY A 16 8.70 9.52 8.77
CA GLY A 16 7.84 9.37 9.95
C GLY A 16 7.67 7.93 10.45
N ILE A 17 8.41 6.96 9.89
CA ILE A 17 8.42 5.57 10.39
C ILE A 17 9.49 5.44 11.45
N ASP A 18 9.07 5.20 12.69
CA ASP A 18 9.97 5.16 13.84
C ASP A 18 9.93 3.82 14.55
N THR A 19 11.02 3.08 14.44
CA THR A 19 11.21 1.78 15.07
C THR A 19 11.97 1.87 16.40
N SER A 20 12.30 3.07 16.88
CA SER A 20 12.89 3.25 18.21
C SER A 20 11.88 2.87 19.30
N GLU A 21 12.40 2.54 20.48
CA GLU A 21 11.57 2.15 21.61
C GLU A 21 10.57 3.27 21.97
N GLY A 22 9.28 2.98 21.87
CA GLY A 22 8.23 3.97 22.11
C GLY A 22 8.17 5.10 21.08
N ALA A 23 8.76 4.93 19.89
CA ALA A 23 8.87 5.97 18.85
C ALA A 23 9.52 7.27 19.37
N ASN A 24 10.57 7.12 20.17
CA ASN A 24 11.23 8.20 20.88
C ASN A 24 11.87 9.24 19.93
N VAL A 25 12.44 8.82 18.80
CA VAL A 25 13.00 9.75 17.81
C VAL A 25 11.94 10.74 17.32
N THR A 26 10.75 10.25 17.00
CA THR A 26 9.61 11.05 16.56
C THR A 26 9.10 11.95 17.67
N LYS A 27 9.03 11.43 18.91
CA LYS A 27 8.67 12.23 20.09
C LYS A 27 9.64 13.39 20.30
N ILE A 28 10.95 13.17 20.16
CA ILE A 28 11.95 14.24 20.27
C ILE A 28 11.77 15.27 19.14
N ARG A 29 11.63 14.82 17.89
CA ARG A 29 11.46 15.69 16.71
C ARG A 29 10.20 16.55 16.77
N LEU A 30 9.12 16.02 17.34
CA LEU A 30 7.84 16.71 17.51
C LEU A 30 7.73 17.42 18.87
N ASN A 31 8.79 17.38 19.69
CA ASN A 31 8.81 17.97 21.03
C ASN A 31 7.66 17.47 21.95
N ALA A 32 7.35 16.19 21.89
CA ALA A 32 6.33 15.58 22.75
C ALA A 32 6.69 15.70 24.24
N GLY A 33 5.66 15.70 25.11
CA GLY A 33 5.84 15.85 26.55
C GLY A 33 6.52 14.65 27.22
N ASP A 34 6.38 13.45 26.65
CA ASP A 34 6.92 12.18 27.13
C ASP A 34 8.17 11.72 26.34
N LYS A 35 8.88 12.65 25.69
CA LYS A 35 10.15 12.36 25.02
C LYS A 35 11.25 12.01 26.03
N ASP A 36 12.15 11.11 25.65
CA ASP A 36 13.32 10.72 26.44
C ASP A 36 14.62 11.17 25.75
N GLU A 37 15.15 12.32 26.19
CA GLU A 37 16.41 12.85 25.67
C GLU A 37 17.66 12.21 26.28
N THR A 38 17.50 11.29 27.23
CA THR A 38 18.65 10.58 27.83
C THR A 38 19.22 9.53 26.88
N LYS A 39 18.43 9.07 25.91
CA LYS A 39 18.86 8.20 24.81
C LYS A 39 19.61 9.00 23.75
N VAL A 40 20.94 9.03 23.89
CA VAL A 40 21.85 9.81 23.02
C VAL A 40 21.68 9.47 21.54
N SER A 41 21.55 8.18 21.18
CA SER A 41 21.36 7.76 19.78
C SER A 41 20.09 8.36 19.15
N ASP A 42 18.99 8.34 19.89
CA ASP A 42 17.70 8.85 19.38
C ASP A 42 17.75 10.37 19.24
N LYS A 43 18.41 11.03 20.19
CA LYS A 43 18.63 12.48 20.19
C LYS A 43 19.49 12.92 19.00
N ASP A 44 20.53 12.18 18.67
CA ASP A 44 21.42 12.51 17.55
C ASP A 44 20.69 12.38 16.21
N VAL A 45 19.92 11.30 16.02
CA VAL A 45 19.07 11.12 14.83
C VAL A 45 18.01 12.22 14.74
N ALA A 46 17.31 12.51 15.85
CA ALA A 46 16.30 13.56 15.89
C ALA A 46 16.89 14.94 15.55
N LYS A 47 18.09 15.24 16.04
CA LYS A 47 18.81 16.49 15.73
C LYS A 47 19.18 16.58 14.24
N ALA A 48 19.63 15.49 13.64
CA ALA A 48 19.98 15.45 12.22
C ALA A 48 18.76 15.68 11.31
N LEU A 49 17.62 15.06 11.64
CA LEU A 49 16.39 15.12 10.82
C LEU A 49 15.52 16.34 11.12
N SER A 50 15.70 16.99 12.28
CA SER A 50 14.87 18.09 12.77
C SER A 50 13.37 17.73 12.74
N ASN A 51 12.48 18.74 12.73
CA ASN A 51 11.03 18.56 12.64
C ASN A 51 10.51 18.44 11.20
N ARG A 52 11.39 18.20 10.23
CA ARG A 52 11.02 18.07 8.81
C ARG A 52 10.71 16.63 8.48
N PHE A 53 9.62 16.39 7.74
CA PHE A 53 9.23 15.08 7.24
C PHE A 53 9.00 15.17 5.73
N TYR A 54 9.14 14.06 5.03
CA TYR A 54 8.72 13.95 3.65
C TYR A 54 7.84 12.73 3.44
N ILE A 55 6.88 12.87 2.54
CA ILE A 55 6.10 11.76 2.01
C ILE A 55 6.63 11.57 0.59
N PRO A 56 7.23 10.41 0.28
CA PRO A 56 7.68 10.18 -1.09
C PRO A 56 6.44 10.14 -2.00
N LEU A 57 6.52 10.87 -3.12
CA LEU A 57 5.50 10.80 -4.16
C LEU A 57 5.75 9.53 -4.96
N ASP A 58 5.29 8.42 -4.39
CA ASP A 58 5.48 7.10 -4.95
C ASP A 58 4.50 6.89 -6.13
N PHE A 59 4.86 7.44 -7.29
CA PHE A 59 4.21 7.14 -8.56
C PHE A 59 5.28 6.59 -9.51
N GLU A 60 4.98 5.49 -10.18
CA GLU A 60 5.89 4.78 -11.10
C GLU A 60 6.38 5.71 -12.24
N ILE A 61 5.55 6.68 -12.60
CA ILE A 61 5.87 7.77 -13.55
C ILE A 61 7.00 8.70 -13.09
N LEU A 62 7.24 8.79 -11.79
CA LEU A 62 8.24 9.67 -11.18
C LEU A 62 9.52 8.92 -10.79
N ASP A 63 9.47 7.59 -10.67
CA ASP A 63 10.53 6.80 -10.03
C ASP A 63 11.10 5.67 -10.91
N THR A 64 10.27 4.93 -11.66
CA THR A 64 10.70 3.67 -12.29
C THR A 64 10.88 3.72 -13.80
N ASP A 65 10.11 4.53 -14.53
CA ASP A 65 10.05 4.43 -15.98
C ASP A 65 10.90 5.47 -16.72
N TYR A 66 10.56 6.76 -16.59
CA TYR A 66 11.27 7.84 -17.26
C TYR A 66 11.35 9.08 -16.38
N PRO A 67 12.44 9.86 -16.45
CA PRO A 67 12.48 11.16 -15.82
C PRO A 67 11.27 11.99 -16.23
N TYR A 68 10.64 12.59 -15.23
CA TYR A 68 9.43 13.36 -15.43
C TYR A 68 9.66 14.57 -16.35
N HIS A 69 8.80 14.76 -17.35
CA HIS A 69 8.86 15.88 -18.30
C HIS A 69 7.52 16.63 -18.34
N GLN A 70 7.47 17.82 -17.72
CA GLN A 70 6.22 18.58 -17.54
C GLN A 70 5.48 18.89 -18.84
N HIS A 71 6.17 19.24 -19.92
CA HIS A 71 5.52 19.52 -21.21
C HIS A 71 4.82 18.29 -21.81
N ALA A 72 5.17 17.08 -21.35
CA ALA A 72 4.50 15.85 -21.76
C ALA A 72 3.03 15.80 -21.32
N PHE A 73 2.64 16.45 -20.23
CA PHE A 73 1.32 16.27 -19.64
C PHE A 73 0.32 17.35 -20.01
N ARG A 74 0.75 18.41 -20.72
CA ARG A 74 0.00 19.64 -21.11
C ARG A 74 -0.63 20.44 -19.95
N ASP A 75 -1.02 19.78 -18.87
CA ASP A 75 -1.64 20.34 -17.68
C ASP A 75 -0.65 20.38 -16.50
N VAL A 76 -0.99 21.19 -15.50
CA VAL A 76 -0.25 21.26 -14.23
C VAL A 76 -0.62 20.03 -13.40
N PHE A 77 0.38 19.34 -12.84
CA PHE A 77 0.10 18.31 -11.84
C PHE A 77 -0.49 18.96 -10.60
N GLU A 78 -1.70 18.54 -10.24
CA GLU A 78 -2.34 18.90 -9.00
C GLU A 78 -2.13 17.78 -7.98
N TYR A 79 -1.70 18.15 -6.78
CA TYR A 79 -1.53 17.23 -5.65
C TYR A 79 -2.55 17.58 -4.58
N GLU A 80 -3.48 16.66 -4.32
CA GLU A 80 -4.46 16.80 -3.25
C GLU A 80 -3.98 16.04 -2.00
N LEU A 81 -3.73 16.77 -0.91
CA LEU A 81 -3.41 16.19 0.39
C LEU A 81 -4.63 16.24 1.29
N THR A 82 -5.23 15.07 1.56
CA THR A 82 -6.30 14.93 2.56
C THR A 82 -5.73 14.41 3.87
N ILE A 83 -5.85 15.20 4.93
CA ILE A 83 -5.47 14.78 6.30
C ILE A 83 -6.68 14.11 6.96
N SER A 84 -6.44 12.96 7.59
CA SER A 84 -7.49 12.24 8.34
C SER A 84 -7.98 13.02 9.57
N LYS A 85 -9.11 12.60 10.14
CA LYS A 85 -9.65 13.16 11.39
C LYS A 85 -8.55 13.24 12.44
N PHE A 86 -8.50 14.36 13.18
CA PHE A 86 -7.49 14.62 14.20
C PHE A 86 -7.25 13.46 15.19
N GLY A 87 -8.32 12.85 15.71
CA GLY A 87 -8.25 11.70 16.62
C GLY A 87 -7.66 10.42 16.00
N ASP A 88 -7.57 10.33 14.68
CA ASP A 88 -6.97 9.19 13.99
C ASP A 88 -5.47 9.41 13.70
N VAL A 89 -4.99 10.64 13.80
CA VAL A 89 -3.62 11.01 13.36
C VAL A 89 -2.67 11.11 14.54
N ILE A 90 -3.14 11.61 15.69
CA ILE A 90 -2.29 11.82 16.86
C ILE A 90 -2.64 10.86 18.00
N LYS A 91 -1.63 10.48 18.78
CA LYS A 91 -1.80 9.75 20.05
C LYS A 91 -1.56 10.73 21.19
N THR A 92 -2.61 11.07 21.92
CA THR A 92 -2.56 12.03 23.03
C THR A 92 -3.62 11.72 24.07
N SER A 93 -3.34 12.04 25.33
CA SER A 93 -4.35 12.11 26.40
C SER A 93 -5.01 13.50 26.50
N ASN A 94 -4.44 14.52 25.84
CA ASN A 94 -4.95 15.88 25.81
C ASN A 94 -5.87 16.09 24.60
N SER A 95 -7.16 16.30 24.84
CA SER A 95 -8.17 16.58 23.81
C SER A 95 -7.97 17.91 23.07
N ASP A 96 -7.22 18.84 23.66
CA ASP A 96 -6.93 20.17 23.10
C ASP A 96 -5.57 20.23 22.39
N ALA A 97 -4.92 19.08 22.17
CA ALA A 97 -3.67 19.04 21.43
C ALA A 97 -3.83 19.71 20.06
N LYS A 98 -2.76 20.34 19.57
CA LYS A 98 -2.70 20.93 18.23
C LYS A 98 -1.47 20.41 17.53
N PHE A 99 -1.63 20.06 16.26
CA PHE A 99 -0.53 19.60 15.41
C PHE A 99 -0.43 20.54 14.20
N PRO A 100 0.31 21.64 14.30
CA PRO A 100 0.50 22.55 13.17
C PRO A 100 1.40 21.88 12.13
N ILE A 101 0.99 21.98 10.86
CA ILE A 101 1.81 21.59 9.71
C ILE A 101 2.03 22.87 8.92
N ASP A 102 3.29 23.20 8.68
CA ASP A 102 3.71 24.36 7.91
C ASP A 102 4.69 23.96 6.81
N ASN A 103 4.99 24.91 5.91
CA ASN A 103 6.00 24.78 4.86
C ASN A 103 5.86 23.53 3.97
N ILE A 104 4.61 23.20 3.59
CA ILE A 104 4.34 22.10 2.65
C ILE A 104 4.88 22.51 1.28
N THR A 105 5.92 21.83 0.82
CA THR A 105 6.61 22.10 -0.45
C THR A 105 6.94 20.80 -1.17
N LEU A 106 7.01 20.85 -2.50
CA LEU A 106 7.47 19.73 -3.33
C LEU A 106 8.98 19.80 -3.47
N GLU A 107 9.66 18.68 -3.20
CA GLU A 107 11.09 18.50 -3.49
C GLU A 107 11.24 17.50 -4.64
N PHE A 108 12.09 17.84 -5.61
CA PHE A 108 12.38 16.97 -6.75
C PHE A 108 13.79 17.24 -7.26
N GLU A 109 14.41 16.19 -7.80
CA GLU A 109 15.68 16.30 -8.52
C GLU A 109 15.42 16.63 -9.99
N LYS A 110 16.35 17.36 -10.62
CA LYS A 110 16.25 17.75 -12.03
C LYS A 110 17.50 17.36 -12.80
N ILE A 111 17.32 16.96 -14.05
CA ILE A 111 18.43 16.76 -14.98
C ILE A 111 19.02 18.13 -15.31
N THR A 112 20.29 18.31 -14.99
CA THR A 112 21.04 19.55 -15.27
C THR A 112 21.80 19.49 -16.60
N ASN A 113 22.07 18.29 -17.11
CA ASN A 113 22.73 18.06 -18.38
C ASN A 113 21.75 18.21 -19.57
N GLU A 114 22.08 19.08 -20.52
CA GLU A 114 21.22 19.37 -21.67
C GLU A 114 21.11 18.18 -22.65
N GLU A 115 22.17 17.38 -22.83
CA GLU A 115 22.16 16.25 -23.76
C GLU A 115 21.23 15.12 -23.24
N GLU A 116 21.31 14.82 -21.95
CA GLU A 116 20.43 13.85 -21.28
C GLU A 116 18.97 14.30 -21.31
N ALA A 117 18.72 15.60 -21.06
CA ALA A 117 17.39 16.17 -21.15
C ALA A 117 16.81 16.05 -22.57
N LYS A 118 17.63 16.26 -23.62
CA LYS A 118 17.22 16.05 -25.01
C LYS A 118 16.91 14.58 -25.31
N MET A 119 17.66 13.64 -24.74
CA MET A 119 17.39 12.20 -24.89
C MET A 119 16.05 11.81 -24.29
N VAL A 120 15.75 12.25 -23.07
CA VAL A 120 14.44 12.02 -22.42
C VAL A 120 13.32 12.59 -23.28
N ARG A 121 13.46 13.83 -23.76
CA ARG A 121 12.46 14.45 -24.64
C ARG A 121 12.25 13.67 -25.94
N ARG A 122 13.31 13.12 -26.54
CA ARG A 122 13.18 12.28 -27.74
C ARG A 122 12.41 10.99 -27.46
N ALA A 123 12.60 10.38 -26.29
CA ALA A 123 11.86 9.18 -25.89
C ALA A 123 10.35 9.47 -25.77
N TYR A 124 9.96 10.54 -25.07
CA TYR A 124 8.56 10.98 -24.99
C TYR A 124 7.97 11.36 -26.36
N ASN A 125 8.80 11.83 -27.30
CA ASN A 125 8.35 12.15 -28.65
C ASN A 125 8.11 10.90 -29.51
N ALA A 126 8.99 9.89 -29.42
CA ALA A 126 8.87 8.65 -30.18
C ALA A 126 7.63 7.82 -29.79
N GLY A 127 7.11 8.07 -28.58
CA GLY A 127 6.02 7.34 -27.99
C GLY A 127 6.54 6.35 -26.96
N CYS A 128 6.06 6.46 -25.73
CA CYS A 128 6.39 5.54 -24.64
C CYS A 128 5.15 5.20 -23.84
N SER A 129 5.18 4.02 -23.21
CA SER A 129 4.14 3.56 -22.30
C SER A 129 4.74 3.45 -20.92
N ILE A 130 4.07 4.05 -19.94
CA ILE A 130 4.46 4.05 -18.53
C ILE A 130 3.50 3.10 -17.82
N ASN A 131 4.04 2.02 -17.26
CA ASN A 131 3.24 0.99 -16.62
C ASN A 131 3.23 1.23 -15.11
N TYR A 132 2.07 1.05 -14.48
CA TYR A 132 1.94 1.26 -13.05
C TYR A 132 0.94 0.31 -12.41
N ASP A 133 1.10 0.09 -11.10
CA ASP A 133 0.10 -0.61 -10.31
C ASP A 133 -0.96 0.39 -9.82
N ARG A 134 -2.15 0.30 -10.39
CA ARG A 134 -3.31 1.06 -9.93
C ARG A 134 -3.89 0.39 -8.71
N ILE A 135 -3.75 1.05 -7.56
CA ILE A 135 -4.37 0.62 -6.29
C ILE A 135 -5.49 1.60 -5.95
N TYR A 136 -6.71 1.10 -5.78
CA TYR A 136 -7.82 1.92 -5.29
C TYR A 136 -8.71 1.16 -4.32
N ARG A 137 -9.34 1.90 -3.41
CA ARG A 137 -10.32 1.34 -2.48
C ARG A 137 -11.63 1.13 -3.22
N HIS A 138 -12.01 -0.13 -3.46
CA HIS A 138 -13.25 -0.46 -4.14
C HIS A 138 -14.46 -0.25 -3.23
N LYS A 139 -14.41 -0.76 -1.98
CA LYS A 139 -15.50 -0.58 -1.01
C LYS A 139 -15.03 -0.75 0.43
N THR A 140 -15.85 -0.24 1.35
CA THR A 140 -15.75 -0.52 2.79
C THR A 140 -16.99 -1.26 3.23
N VAL A 141 -16.82 -2.39 3.90
CA VAL A 141 -17.93 -3.24 4.38
C VAL A 141 -17.91 -3.26 5.90
N ASN A 142 -19.05 -2.97 6.51
CA ASN A 142 -19.25 -3.16 7.94
C ASN A 142 -19.75 -4.59 8.19
N LEU A 143 -19.05 -5.31 9.06
CA LEU A 143 -19.26 -6.72 9.40
C LEU A 143 -19.42 -6.87 10.92
N ASN A 144 -19.89 -8.04 11.35
CA ASN A 144 -19.96 -8.39 12.77
C ASN A 144 -19.05 -9.58 13.08
N LYS A 145 -18.29 -9.49 14.18
CA LYS A 145 -17.42 -10.58 14.65
C LYS A 145 -18.17 -11.87 15.00
N LYS A 146 -19.47 -11.78 15.31
CA LYS A 146 -20.31 -12.94 15.62
C LYS A 146 -20.64 -13.79 14.39
N ASP A 147 -20.56 -13.21 13.19
CA ASP A 147 -20.99 -13.89 11.97
C ASP A 147 -19.92 -14.92 11.57
N SER A 148 -20.31 -16.19 11.48
CA SER A 148 -19.42 -17.29 11.11
C SER A 148 -19.07 -17.31 9.62
N ILE A 149 -19.91 -16.68 8.79
CA ILE A 149 -19.77 -16.60 7.35
C ILE A 149 -19.87 -15.14 6.95
N LEU A 150 -18.86 -14.65 6.23
CA LEU A 150 -18.81 -13.30 5.67
C LEU A 150 -18.83 -13.42 4.15
N ASN A 151 -19.86 -12.88 3.51
CA ASN A 151 -19.95 -12.84 2.05
C ASN A 151 -19.55 -11.45 1.55
N ILE A 152 -18.65 -11.41 0.58
CA ILE A 152 -18.12 -10.18 0.00
C ILE A 152 -18.23 -10.29 -1.53
N ASP A 153 -19.21 -9.59 -2.08
CA ASP A 153 -19.43 -9.54 -3.53
C ASP A 153 -18.83 -8.28 -4.13
N MET A 154 -17.98 -8.45 -5.14
CA MET A 154 -17.33 -7.34 -5.82
C MET A 154 -17.69 -7.40 -7.29
N ASN A 155 -18.09 -6.25 -7.80
CA ASN A 155 -18.51 -6.09 -9.17
C ASN A 155 -17.81 -4.86 -9.75
N PHE A 156 -16.85 -5.11 -10.62
CA PHE A 156 -16.06 -4.07 -11.29
C PHE A 156 -15.52 -4.62 -12.60
N ALA A 157 -15.38 -3.76 -13.60
CA ALA A 157 -14.70 -4.08 -14.85
C ALA A 157 -13.22 -3.66 -14.75
N VAL A 158 -12.33 -4.53 -15.22
CA VAL A 158 -10.89 -4.27 -15.26
C VAL A 158 -10.24 -5.13 -16.35
N LYS A 159 -9.33 -4.56 -17.15
CA LYS A 159 -8.67 -5.35 -18.20
C LYS A 159 -7.62 -6.31 -17.65
N SER A 160 -6.90 -5.90 -16.60
CA SER A 160 -5.86 -6.71 -16.00
C SER A 160 -5.85 -6.59 -14.46
N LEU A 161 -6.59 -7.48 -13.80
CA LEU A 161 -6.62 -7.61 -12.34
C LEU A 161 -5.34 -8.30 -11.84
N LYS A 162 -4.52 -7.58 -11.09
CA LYS A 162 -3.35 -8.14 -10.39
C LYS A 162 -3.80 -8.87 -9.13
N GLY A 163 -4.62 -8.23 -8.30
CA GLY A 163 -5.15 -8.88 -7.12
C GLY A 163 -6.13 -8.07 -6.30
N ILE A 164 -6.62 -8.70 -5.25
CA ILE A 164 -7.57 -8.12 -4.30
C ILE A 164 -6.98 -8.21 -2.89
N LEU A 165 -6.92 -7.05 -2.21
CA LEU A 165 -6.43 -6.92 -0.86
C LEU A 165 -7.59 -6.61 0.10
N LEU A 166 -7.73 -7.43 1.13
CA LEU A 166 -8.67 -7.23 2.24
C LEU A 166 -7.89 -6.90 3.51
N LEU A 167 -8.24 -5.77 4.12
CA LEU A 167 -7.72 -5.34 5.41
C LEU A 167 -8.86 -5.24 6.41
N PHE A 168 -8.67 -5.82 7.59
CA PHE A 168 -9.67 -5.84 8.65
C PHE A 168 -9.24 -4.94 9.80
N LYS A 169 -10.16 -4.12 10.30
CA LYS A 169 -9.95 -3.29 11.47
C LYS A 169 -11.12 -3.37 12.42
N GLU A 170 -10.82 -3.34 13.71
CA GLU A 170 -11.80 -3.11 14.74
C GLU A 170 -12.11 -1.60 14.85
N THR A 171 -13.23 -1.26 15.46
CA THR A 171 -13.49 0.15 15.80
C THR A 171 -12.64 0.52 16.99
N GLU A 172 -11.67 1.40 16.78
CA GLU A 172 -10.81 1.94 17.82
C GLU A 172 -11.42 3.22 18.39
N THR A 173 -11.12 3.54 19.66
CA THR A 173 -11.46 4.84 20.24
C THR A 173 -10.59 5.92 19.61
N ASP A 174 -11.08 7.17 19.59
CA ASP A 174 -10.27 8.33 19.19
C ASP A 174 -8.94 8.31 19.97
N PHE A 175 -7.84 8.66 19.29
CA PHE A 175 -6.46 8.70 19.79
C PHE A 175 -5.81 7.34 20.12
N ALA A 176 -6.52 6.23 19.97
CA ALA A 176 -5.99 4.87 20.18
C ALA A 176 -5.59 4.15 18.90
N LYS A 177 -5.74 4.81 17.74
CA LYS A 177 -5.51 4.19 16.44
C LYS A 177 -4.08 3.70 16.29
N ASP A 178 -3.92 2.44 15.95
CA ASP A 178 -2.62 1.88 15.58
C ASP A 178 -2.58 1.67 14.06
N SER A 179 -1.77 2.47 13.37
CA SER A 179 -1.61 2.41 11.92
C SER A 179 -0.94 1.10 11.48
N GLU A 180 -0.18 0.46 12.37
CA GLU A 180 0.52 -0.79 12.07
C GLU A 180 -0.29 -2.04 12.38
N LYS A 181 -1.45 -1.89 13.01
CA LYS A 181 -2.31 -3.01 13.40
C LYS A 181 -3.49 -3.21 12.45
N PHE A 182 -3.59 -4.45 12.00
CA PHE A 182 -4.72 -5.01 11.28
C PHE A 182 -5.17 -6.28 11.99
N TYR A 183 -6.47 -6.37 12.18
CA TYR A 183 -7.08 -7.45 12.94
C TYR A 183 -7.14 -8.73 12.12
N ASN A 184 -6.88 -9.88 12.76
CA ASN A 184 -7.13 -11.18 12.18
C ASN A 184 -8.53 -11.68 12.58
N PRO A 185 -9.50 -11.75 11.64
CA PRO A 185 -10.85 -12.24 11.92
C PRO A 185 -10.94 -13.77 12.08
N LYS A 186 -9.82 -14.49 12.23
CA LYS A 186 -9.74 -15.94 12.46
C LYS A 186 -10.42 -16.75 11.36
N ILE A 187 -10.03 -16.46 10.11
CA ILE A 187 -10.58 -17.12 8.93
C ILE A 187 -10.06 -18.55 8.84
N LYS A 188 -10.98 -19.50 8.72
CA LYS A 188 -10.72 -20.93 8.55
C LYS A 188 -10.64 -21.35 7.09
N LYS A 189 -11.44 -20.71 6.23
CA LYS A 189 -11.50 -21.05 4.81
C LYS A 189 -12.03 -19.86 4.02
N VAL A 190 -11.49 -19.64 2.83
CA VAL A 190 -12.09 -18.73 1.85
C VAL A 190 -12.41 -19.48 0.57
N ASP A 191 -13.67 -19.48 0.19
CA ASP A 191 -14.12 -19.95 -1.12
C ASP A 191 -14.24 -18.76 -2.07
N VAL A 192 -13.58 -18.85 -3.22
CA VAL A 192 -13.56 -17.78 -4.23
C VAL A 192 -14.38 -18.24 -5.43
N THR A 193 -15.43 -17.48 -5.73
CA THR A 193 -16.28 -17.70 -6.90
C THR A 193 -16.07 -16.58 -7.89
N ILE A 194 -15.77 -16.93 -9.14
CA ILE A 194 -15.54 -15.98 -10.21
C ILE A 194 -16.47 -16.35 -11.37
N ASN A 195 -17.32 -15.41 -11.79
CA ASN A 195 -18.30 -15.60 -12.88
C ASN A 195 -19.15 -16.87 -12.67
N GLY A 196 -19.62 -17.08 -11.43
CA GLY A 196 -20.45 -18.23 -11.06
C GLY A 196 -19.72 -19.57 -10.94
N ARG A 197 -18.41 -19.63 -11.19
CA ARG A 197 -17.59 -20.84 -10.99
C ARG A 197 -16.77 -20.72 -9.71
N THR A 198 -17.03 -21.62 -8.77
CA THR A 198 -16.34 -21.68 -7.47
C THR A 198 -14.97 -22.35 -7.60
N ASN A 199 -14.03 -21.98 -6.72
CA ASN A 199 -12.72 -22.60 -6.52
C ASN A 199 -11.75 -22.52 -7.71
N GLN A 200 -11.79 -21.41 -8.44
CA GLN A 200 -10.88 -21.20 -9.57
C GLN A 200 -9.44 -20.86 -9.19
N LEU A 201 -9.23 -20.26 -8.01
CA LEU A 201 -7.88 -19.95 -7.50
C LEU A 201 -7.32 -21.07 -6.62
N PHE A 202 -8.19 -21.65 -5.78
CA PHE A 202 -7.82 -22.74 -4.87
C PHE A 202 -8.89 -23.83 -4.96
N SER A 203 -8.50 -25.04 -5.36
CA SER A 203 -9.42 -26.18 -5.53
C SER A 203 -10.18 -26.54 -4.26
N SER A 204 -9.52 -26.41 -3.11
CA SER A 204 -10.09 -26.68 -1.77
C SER A 204 -10.42 -25.40 -0.98
N GLY A 205 -10.39 -24.23 -1.62
CA GLY A 205 -10.43 -22.93 -0.95
C GLY A 205 -9.09 -22.54 -0.29
N LEU A 206 -8.96 -21.26 0.07
CA LEU A 206 -7.78 -20.74 0.77
C LEU A 206 -7.85 -21.12 2.26
N LEU A 207 -6.88 -21.90 2.72
CA LEU A 207 -6.74 -22.33 4.12
C LEU A 207 -5.82 -21.38 4.90
N PRO A 208 -5.81 -21.42 6.24
CA PRO A 208 -5.06 -20.46 7.05
C PRO A 208 -3.56 -20.47 6.72
N HIS A 209 -2.96 -21.65 6.63
CA HIS A 209 -1.52 -21.79 6.35
C HIS A 209 -1.09 -21.24 4.97
N HIS A 210 -2.01 -21.03 4.02
CA HIS A 210 -1.72 -20.38 2.73
C HIS A 210 -1.73 -18.84 2.83
N GLN A 211 -2.40 -18.25 3.84
CA GLN A 211 -2.68 -16.81 3.87
C GLN A 211 -1.42 -15.94 3.90
N MET A 212 -0.43 -16.33 4.70
CA MET A 212 0.83 -15.58 4.79
C MET A 212 1.64 -15.69 3.50
N GLU A 213 1.67 -16.87 2.88
CA GLU A 213 2.40 -17.10 1.65
C GLU A 213 1.81 -16.29 0.50
N GLU A 214 0.47 -16.26 0.38
CA GLU A 214 -0.20 -15.39 -0.60
C GLU A 214 0.08 -13.91 -0.32
N ALA A 215 -0.01 -13.45 0.93
CA ALA A 215 0.29 -12.06 1.28
C ALA A 215 1.73 -11.66 0.89
N ARG A 216 2.70 -12.57 1.05
CA ARG A 216 4.10 -12.33 0.67
C ARG A 216 4.27 -12.06 -0.82
N LYS A 217 3.46 -12.66 -1.69
CA LYS A 217 3.53 -12.43 -3.14
C LYS A 217 3.33 -10.97 -3.52
N MET A 218 2.55 -10.21 -2.74
CA MET A 218 2.41 -8.76 -2.95
C MET A 218 3.42 -7.95 -2.14
N PHE A 219 3.66 -8.33 -0.87
CA PHE A 219 4.30 -7.45 0.10
C PHE A 219 5.76 -7.77 0.45
N ALA A 220 6.33 -8.88 -0.01
CA ALA A 220 7.70 -9.27 0.35
C ALA A 220 8.80 -8.42 -0.31
N GLY A 221 8.44 -7.38 -1.08
CA GLY A 221 9.32 -6.24 -1.31
C GLY A 221 8.54 -4.94 -1.43
N GLU A 222 9.26 -3.82 -1.53
CA GLU A 222 8.62 -2.53 -1.82
C GLU A 222 7.89 -2.65 -3.15
N VAL A 223 6.59 -2.30 -3.15
CA VAL A 223 5.71 -2.33 -4.33
C VAL A 223 6.30 -1.59 -5.54
N ARG A 224 7.34 -0.76 -5.32
CA ARG A 224 7.89 0.20 -6.28
C ARG A 224 9.41 0.18 -6.40
N LYS A 225 10.10 -0.79 -5.80
CA LYS A 225 11.47 -1.10 -6.23
C LYS A 225 11.43 -1.56 -7.68
N ASN A 226 12.53 -1.40 -8.40
CA ASN A 226 12.70 -1.99 -9.73
C ASN A 226 12.09 -3.41 -9.75
N PRO A 227 11.19 -3.75 -10.70
CA PRO A 227 10.46 -5.02 -10.69
C PRO A 227 11.36 -6.25 -10.49
N LEU A 228 12.60 -6.21 -11.01
CA LEU A 228 13.59 -7.28 -10.81
C LEU A 228 14.06 -7.37 -9.35
N CYS A 229 14.31 -6.24 -8.71
CA CYS A 229 14.65 -6.20 -7.28
C CYS A 229 13.48 -6.69 -6.43
N ASN A 230 12.23 -6.38 -6.83
CA ASN A 230 11.06 -6.86 -6.11
C ASN A 230 10.92 -8.40 -6.23
N ASP A 231 11.09 -8.94 -7.45
CA ASP A 231 11.11 -10.38 -7.69
C ASP A 231 12.19 -11.09 -6.85
N VAL A 232 13.40 -10.51 -6.76
CA VAL A 232 14.48 -11.05 -5.91
C VAL A 232 14.12 -11.01 -4.42
N ASN A 233 13.54 -9.91 -3.93
CA ASN A 233 13.13 -9.82 -2.53
C ASN A 233 12.05 -10.83 -2.17
N LYS A 234 11.10 -11.09 -3.08
CA LYS A 234 10.09 -12.14 -2.92
C LYS A 234 10.72 -13.52 -2.85
N GLN A 235 11.62 -13.84 -3.79
CA GLN A 235 12.31 -15.14 -3.85
C GLN A 235 13.18 -15.41 -2.62
N LEU A 236 13.87 -14.39 -2.12
CA LEU A 236 14.73 -14.50 -0.94
C LEU A 236 13.97 -14.35 0.39
N HIS A 237 12.66 -14.10 0.33
CA HIS A 237 11.83 -13.83 1.51
C HIS A 237 12.40 -12.73 2.41
N ASN A 238 12.88 -11.64 1.80
CA ASN A 238 13.50 -10.50 2.47
C ASN A 238 12.47 -9.59 3.19
N SER A 239 11.59 -10.19 3.99
CA SER A 239 10.62 -9.49 4.82
C SER A 239 10.80 -9.87 6.29
N ASP A 240 10.68 -8.90 7.19
CA ASP A 240 10.82 -9.13 8.64
C ASP A 240 9.52 -9.60 9.31
N ILE A 241 8.52 -9.95 8.50
CA ILE A 241 7.23 -10.44 8.98
C ILE A 241 7.39 -11.92 9.33
N THR A 242 7.41 -12.18 10.64
CA THR A 242 7.26 -13.51 11.21
C THR A 242 5.78 -13.93 11.19
N MET A 243 5.53 -15.24 11.22
CA MET A 243 4.18 -15.80 11.24
C MET A 243 3.36 -15.27 12.43
N ASP A 244 4.01 -15.15 13.59
CA ASP A 244 3.44 -14.58 14.81
C ASP A 244 2.96 -13.13 14.60
N LYS A 245 3.82 -12.26 14.07
CA LYS A 245 3.47 -10.86 13.77
C LYS A 245 2.36 -10.76 12.73
N PHE A 246 2.38 -11.63 11.72
CA PHE A 246 1.36 -11.64 10.66
C PHE A 246 -0.04 -11.91 11.23
N TYR A 247 -0.20 -12.96 12.07
CA TYR A 247 -1.51 -13.32 12.58
C TYR A 247 -2.00 -12.48 13.77
N ASN A 248 -1.11 -11.80 14.49
CA ASN A 248 -1.47 -11.02 15.66
C ASN A 248 -1.64 -9.53 15.37
N ASP A 249 -0.75 -8.94 14.55
CA ASP A 249 -0.71 -7.49 14.36
C ASP A 249 -0.86 -7.06 12.89
N ARG A 250 -0.37 -7.83 11.92
CA ARG A 250 -0.22 -7.35 10.53
C ARG A 250 -1.00 -8.17 9.52
N PHE A 251 -2.20 -8.57 9.91
CA PHE A 251 -3.00 -9.48 9.11
C PHE A 251 -3.54 -8.79 7.85
N CYS A 252 -3.38 -9.46 6.72
CA CYS A 252 -4.07 -9.11 5.49
C CYS A 252 -4.46 -10.38 4.74
N LEU A 253 -5.51 -10.29 3.92
CA LEU A 253 -5.80 -11.30 2.93
C LEU A 253 -5.49 -10.75 1.55
N TRP A 254 -4.63 -11.46 0.84
CA TRP A 254 -4.30 -11.21 -0.54
C TRP A 254 -4.80 -12.35 -1.41
N PHE A 255 -5.38 -12.00 -2.54
CA PHE A 255 -5.71 -12.92 -3.61
C PHE A 255 -4.98 -12.48 -4.86
N ASP A 256 -4.07 -13.32 -5.34
CA ASP A 256 -3.35 -13.10 -6.58
C ASP A 256 -4.19 -13.61 -7.76
N PHE A 257 -4.42 -12.75 -8.76
CA PHE A 257 -5.17 -13.09 -9.97
C PHE A 257 -4.29 -13.07 -11.22
N ARG A 258 -2.96 -12.93 -11.06
CA ARG A 258 -2.02 -13.00 -12.17
C ARG A 258 -1.81 -14.43 -12.66
N ALA A 259 -1.51 -14.57 -13.94
CA ALA A 259 -1.06 -15.83 -14.51
C ALA A 259 0.35 -16.22 -14.01
N TYR A 260 1.19 -15.24 -13.70
CA TYR A 260 2.56 -15.41 -13.21
C TYR A 260 2.83 -14.50 -12.02
N ASP A 261 3.50 -15.02 -11.00
CA ASP A 261 3.90 -14.28 -9.80
C ASP A 261 5.18 -13.44 -10.01
N LYS A 262 5.31 -12.81 -11.19
CA LYS A 262 6.45 -11.93 -11.49
C LYS A 262 5.95 -10.52 -11.73
N ASP A 263 6.61 -9.54 -11.11
CA ASP A 263 6.17 -8.15 -11.19
C ASP A 263 6.58 -7.47 -12.50
N HIS A 264 7.64 -7.93 -13.16
CA HIS A 264 8.08 -7.31 -14.41
C HIS A 264 7.16 -7.62 -15.62
N HIS A 265 6.19 -8.52 -15.47
CA HIS A 265 5.23 -8.84 -16.52
C HIS A 265 3.90 -8.12 -16.27
N HIS A 266 3.78 -6.91 -16.82
CA HIS A 266 2.51 -6.20 -16.89
C HIS A 266 1.50 -6.92 -17.79
N ASN A 267 0.21 -6.64 -17.57
CA ASN A 267 -0.91 -7.19 -18.35
C ASN A 267 -1.09 -8.73 -18.28
N THR A 268 -0.52 -9.37 -17.26
CA THR A 268 -0.72 -10.81 -16.97
C THR A 268 -1.87 -11.10 -16.01
N GLY A 269 -2.52 -10.04 -15.52
CA GLY A 269 -3.67 -10.10 -14.64
C GLY A 269 -4.93 -10.57 -15.36
N ARG A 270 -5.90 -11.05 -14.58
CA ARG A 270 -7.17 -11.55 -15.11
C ARG A 270 -8.07 -10.42 -15.63
N GLU A 271 -8.66 -10.63 -16.79
CA GLU A 271 -9.65 -9.71 -17.36
C GLU A 271 -11.06 -9.96 -16.81
N LEU A 272 -11.76 -8.88 -16.45
CA LEU A 272 -13.19 -8.86 -16.08
C LEU A 272 -13.90 -7.84 -16.98
N ARG A 273 -14.70 -8.33 -17.94
CA ARG A 273 -15.22 -7.50 -19.05
C ARG A 273 -16.56 -6.85 -18.75
N ASN A 274 -17.44 -7.50 -17.98
CA ASN A 274 -18.79 -7.03 -17.74
C ASN A 274 -19.10 -6.83 -16.25
N THR A 275 -20.07 -5.98 -15.93
CA THR A 275 -20.65 -5.89 -14.58
C THR A 275 -21.47 -7.12 -14.17
N GLY A 276 -21.60 -8.13 -15.02
CA GLY A 276 -22.09 -9.46 -14.64
C GLY A 276 -20.97 -10.40 -14.16
N ASP A 277 -19.71 -10.05 -14.45
CA ASP A 277 -18.53 -10.80 -14.07
C ASP A 277 -18.11 -10.37 -12.66
N GLY A 278 -18.73 -11.01 -11.66
CA GLY A 278 -18.46 -10.73 -10.26
C GLY A 278 -17.41 -11.66 -9.66
N ILE A 279 -16.66 -11.13 -8.69
CA ILE A 279 -15.87 -11.93 -7.76
C ILE A 279 -16.62 -11.94 -6.44
N SER A 280 -17.02 -13.13 -6.00
CA SER A 280 -17.66 -13.37 -4.70
C SER A 280 -16.70 -14.14 -3.81
N LEU A 281 -16.41 -13.58 -2.64
CA LEU A 281 -15.63 -14.24 -1.60
C LEU A 281 -16.57 -14.69 -0.48
N GLN A 282 -16.51 -15.96 -0.12
CA GLN A 282 -17.16 -16.49 1.06
C GLN A 282 -16.09 -16.87 2.08
N LEU A 283 -16.01 -16.11 3.18
CA LEU A 283 -15.05 -16.32 4.25
C LEU A 283 -15.75 -17.04 5.39
N THR A 284 -15.30 -18.26 5.70
CA THR A 284 -15.71 -19.00 6.89
C THR A 284 -14.72 -18.69 8.01
N LYS A 285 -15.20 -18.25 9.17
CA LYS A 285 -14.37 -17.86 10.32
C LYS A 285 -14.85 -18.46 11.64
N GLU A 286 -14.02 -18.36 12.66
CA GLU A 286 -14.42 -18.69 14.03
C GLU A 286 -15.41 -17.65 14.58
N VAL A 287 -16.47 -18.10 15.25
CA VAL A 287 -17.41 -17.19 15.92
C VAL A 287 -16.73 -16.55 17.11
N GLU A 288 -16.85 -15.24 17.22
CA GLU A 288 -16.34 -14.46 18.33
C GLU A 288 -17.47 -13.65 18.98
N THR A 289 -17.19 -13.05 20.13
CA THR A 289 -18.12 -12.12 20.77
C THR A 289 -18.52 -11.01 19.81
N ALA A 290 -19.80 -10.64 19.84
CA ALA A 290 -20.33 -9.59 18.98
C ALA A 290 -19.49 -8.31 19.09
N GLY A 291 -19.12 -7.77 17.94
CA GLY A 291 -18.25 -6.60 17.84
C GLY A 291 -18.24 -6.08 16.42
N LYS A 292 -18.07 -4.76 16.28
CA LYS A 292 -18.01 -4.12 14.96
C LYS A 292 -16.66 -4.42 14.30
N LEU A 293 -16.72 -4.95 13.10
CA LEU A 293 -15.58 -5.26 12.25
C LEU A 293 -15.71 -4.47 10.96
N ILE A 294 -14.66 -3.79 10.52
CA ILE A 294 -14.63 -3.06 9.26
C ILE A 294 -13.67 -3.77 8.32
N CYS A 295 -14.13 -4.09 7.12
CA CYS A 295 -13.31 -4.64 6.05
C CYS A 295 -13.11 -3.57 4.97
N TYR A 296 -11.86 -3.21 4.71
CA TYR A 296 -11.45 -2.37 3.59
C TYR A 296 -11.00 -3.26 2.45
N ILE A 297 -11.58 -3.04 1.27
CA ILE A 297 -11.31 -3.83 0.08
C ILE A 297 -10.64 -2.94 -0.94
N PHE A 298 -9.44 -3.32 -1.33
CA PHE A 298 -8.65 -2.68 -2.35
C PHE A 298 -8.51 -3.59 -3.56
N VAL A 299 -8.64 -2.99 -4.73
CA VAL A 299 -8.40 -3.65 -6.01
C VAL A 299 -7.07 -3.13 -6.54
N VAL A 300 -6.21 -4.07 -6.93
CA VAL A 300 -4.91 -3.80 -7.54
C VAL A 300 -4.97 -4.28 -8.97
N SER A 301 -4.74 -3.39 -9.92
CA SER A 301 -4.78 -3.67 -11.35
C SER A 301 -3.61 -3.05 -12.06
N HIS A 302 -3.21 -3.60 -13.20
CA HIS A 302 -2.25 -2.92 -14.05
C HIS A 302 -2.92 -1.71 -14.72
N GLY A 303 -2.23 -0.59 -14.71
CA GLY A 303 -2.55 0.59 -15.49
C GLY A 303 -1.41 0.92 -16.44
N GLU A 304 -1.75 1.51 -17.57
CA GLU A 304 -0.78 2.01 -18.54
C GLU A 304 -1.13 3.46 -18.90
N ILE A 305 -0.11 4.32 -18.92
CA ILE A 305 -0.20 5.68 -19.44
C ILE A 305 0.53 5.70 -20.77
N GLU A 306 -0.20 5.96 -21.84
CA GLU A 306 0.40 6.14 -23.16
C GLU A 306 0.80 7.60 -23.38
N MET A 307 2.04 7.81 -23.78
CA MET A 307 2.59 9.10 -24.22
C MET A 307 2.91 9.03 -25.72
N ARG A 308 2.56 10.08 -26.47
CA ARG A 308 2.96 10.25 -27.88
C ARG A 308 3.16 11.71 -28.21
N ASP A 309 4.10 12.03 -29.11
CA ASP A 309 4.35 13.40 -29.56
C ASP A 309 4.63 14.40 -28.41
N ASN A 310 5.30 13.93 -27.34
CA ASN A 310 5.48 14.67 -26.08
C ASN A 310 4.16 15.08 -25.42
N LYS A 311 3.13 14.26 -25.51
CA LYS A 311 1.78 14.56 -25.02
C LYS A 311 1.18 13.30 -24.40
N TYR A 312 0.47 13.47 -23.28
CA TYR A 312 -0.44 12.46 -22.77
C TYR A 312 -1.44 12.08 -23.86
N ASN A 313 -1.58 10.77 -24.10
CA ASN A 313 -2.49 10.23 -25.08
C ASN A 313 -3.73 9.63 -24.39
N ALA A 314 -3.54 8.61 -23.56
CA ALA A 314 -4.62 7.90 -22.91
C ALA A 314 -4.16 7.15 -21.65
N ASN A 315 -5.10 6.89 -20.75
CA ASN A 315 -4.96 5.90 -19.69
C ASN A 315 -5.69 4.62 -20.10
N VAL A 316 -5.00 3.50 -19.99
CA VAL A 316 -5.54 2.17 -20.26
C VAL A 316 -5.67 1.44 -18.92
N TYR A 317 -6.92 1.11 -18.58
CA TYR A 317 -7.32 0.22 -17.49
C TYR A 317 -8.06 -0.98 -18.05
#